data_AF-A0A415FNA8-F1
#
_entry.id   AF-A0A415FNA8-F1
#
_cell.length_a   1.000
_cell.length_b   1.000
_cell.length_c   1.000
_cell.angle_alpha   90.00
_cell.angle_beta   90.00
_cell.angle_gamma   90.00
#
_symmetry.space_group_name_H-M   'P 1'
#
loop_
_entity.id
_entity.type
_entity.pdbx_description
1 polymer ?
#
loop_
_entity_poly.entity_id
_entity_poly.type
_entity_poly.pdbx_seq_one_letter_code
_entity_poly.pdbx_strand_id
1 'polypeptide(L)' 'MASIPTTTMRIDPQLKEESSRVLEDLGLTLSGAVTIFLKAVVREQGLPFEVKRETKDKQ' A
#
# COMPACT_ATOMS: atom_id res chain seq x y z
N MET A 1 -18.66 9.50 20.06
CA MET A 1 -17.22 9.25 19.86
C MET A 1 -17.08 8.41 18.61
N ALA A 2 -16.39 8.90 17.58
CA ALA A 2 -16.15 8.09 16.38
C ALA A 2 -15.11 7.02 16.73
N SER A 3 -15.43 5.73 16.57
CA SER A 3 -14.44 4.67 16.68
C SER A 3 -13.56 4.70 15.43
N ILE A 4 -12.24 4.75 15.61
CA ILE A 4 -11.31 4.54 14.52
C ILE A 4 -11.22 3.01 14.34
N PRO A 5 -11.74 2.44 13.24
CA PRO A 5 -11.69 1.00 13.05
C PRO A 5 -10.23 0.56 12.84
N THR A 6 -9.85 -0.55 13.49
CA THR A 6 -8.55 -1.20 13.25
C THR A 6 -8.65 -2.11 12.04
N THR A 7 -7.71 -2.00 11.11
CA THR A 7 -7.58 -2.90 9.96
C THR A 7 -6.37 -3.81 10.15
N THR A 8 -6.59 -5.11 10.18
CA THR A 8 -5.53 -6.13 10.24
C THR A 8 -5.36 -6.78 8.87
N MET A 9 -4.15 -6.77 8.33
CA MET A 9 -3.82 -7.36 7.04
C MET A 9 -2.63 -8.31 7.19
N ARG A 10 -2.71 -9.46 6.50
CA ARG A 10 -1.58 -10.39 6.38
C ARG A 10 -0.69 -9.89 5.25
N ILE A 11 0.59 -9.72 5.53
CA ILE A 11 1.59 -9.26 4.58
C ILE A 11 2.76 -10.23 4.68
N ASP A 12 3.36 -10.54 3.54
CA ASP A 12 4.61 -11.29 3.50
C ASP A 12 5.69 -10.58 4.35
N PRO A 13 6.41 -11.28 5.24
CA PRO A 13 7.38 -10.64 6.14
C PRO A 13 8.48 -9.87 5.40
N GLN A 14 8.97 -10.40 4.28
CA GLN A 14 10.01 -9.76 3.48
C GLN A 14 9.46 -8.51 2.80
N LEU A 15 8.27 -8.60 2.20
CA LEU A 15 7.59 -7.45 1.61
C LEU A 15 7.35 -6.33 2.63
N LYS A 16 6.96 -6.69 3.86
CA LYS A 16 6.76 -5.72 4.94
C LYS A 16 8.06 -5.01 5.29
N GLU A 17 9.17 -5.74 5.40
CA GLU A 17 10.46 -5.16 5.73
C GLU A 17 10.97 -4.24 4.62
N GLU A 18 10.94 -4.70 3.37
CA GLU A 18 11.35 -3.93 2.20
C GLU A 18 10.53 -2.65 2.05
N SER A 19 9.19 -2.75 2.12
CA SER A 19 8.32 -1.58 2.04
C SER A 19 8.51 -0.62 3.21
N SER A 20 8.75 -1.11 4.44
CA SER A 20 8.99 -0.24 5.60
C SER A 20 10.25 0.60 5.43
N ARG A 21 11.35 0.01 4.94
CA ARG A 21 12.60 0.74 4.66
C ARG A 21 12.39 1.87 3.65
N VAL A 22 11.73 1.55 2.53
CA VAL A 22 11.42 2.54 1.48
C VAL A 22 10.54 3.66 2.02
N LEU A 23 9.55 3.34 2.85
CA LEU A 23 8.65 4.34 3.44
C LEU A 23 9.35 5.21 4.49
N GLU A 24 10.22 4.64 5.30
CA GLU A 24 11.03 5.37 6.30
C GLU A 24 11.95 6.39 5.63
N ASP A 25 12.58 6.03 4.51
CA ASP A 25 13.39 6.96 3.71
C ASP A 25 12.56 8.15 3.17
N LEU A 26 11.25 7.94 2.96
CA LEU A 26 10.29 8.96 2.55
C LEU A 26 9.66 9.70 3.75
N GLY A 27 10.05 9.39 4.98
CA GLY A 27 9.47 9.97 6.21
C GLY A 27 8.04 9.50 6.49
N LEU A 28 7.65 8.34 5.98
CA LEU A 28 6.31 7.78 6.09
C LEU A 28 6.30 6.50 6.95
N THR A 29 5.22 6.32 7.70
CA THR A 29 4.91 5.03 8.32
C THR A 29 4.08 4.17 7.38
N LEU A 30 4.08 2.85 7.59
CA LEU A 30 3.21 1.93 6.83
C LEU A 30 1.72 2.35 6.89
N SER A 31 1.24 2.76 8.08
CA SER A 31 -0.14 3.24 8.25
C SER A 31 -0.40 4.55 7.47
N GLY A 32 0.59 5.46 7.46
CA GLY A 32 0.53 6.69 6.66
C GLY A 32 0.45 6.38 5.17
N ALA A 33 1.29 5.46 4.68
CA ALA A 33 1.29 5.04 3.28
C ALA A 33 -0.04 4.38 2.87
N VAL A 34 -0.59 3.48 3.70
CA VAL A 34 -1.90 2.86 3.46
C VAL A 34 -3.00 3.93 3.44
N THR A 35 -2.94 4.92 4.33
CA THR A 35 -3.91 6.02 4.35
C THR A 35 -3.85 6.85 3.06
N ILE A 36 -2.63 7.15 2.57
CA ILE A 36 -2.43 7.87 1.30
C ILE A 36 -2.99 7.06 0.14
N PHE A 37 -2.70 5.75 0.09
CA PHE A 37 -3.20 4.85 -0.93
C PHE A 37 -4.74 4.83 -0.97
N LEU A 38 -5.40 4.67 0.19
CA LEU A 38 -6.86 4.65 0.27
C LEU A 38 -7.47 5.99 -0.16
N LYS A 39 -6.86 7.13 0.19
CA LYS A 39 -7.29 8.44 -0.30
C LYS A 39 -7.18 8.55 -1.81
N ALA A 40 -6.11 8.01 -2.41
CA ALA A 40 -5.94 8.00 -3.86
C ALA A 40 -7.01 7.12 -4.54
N VAL A 41 -7.33 5.95 -3.97
CA VAL A 41 -8.44 5.09 -4.45
C VAL A 41 -9.77 5.85 -4.47
N VAL A 42 -10.08 6.57 -3.39
CA VAL A 42 -11.31 7.38 -3.30
C VAL A 42 -11.29 8.52 -4.32
N ARG A 43 -10.15 9.19 -4.50
CA ARG A 43 -10.00 10.30 -5.46
C ARG A 43 -10.21 9.84 -6.91
N GLU A 44 -9.68 8.68 -7.25
CA GLU A 44 -9.64 8.18 -8.64
C GLU A 44 -10.79 7.24 -8.96
N GLN A 45 -11.62 6.88 -7.97
CA GLN A 45 -12.72 5.92 -8.10
C GLN A 45 -12.23 4.59 -8.72
N GLY A 46 -11.02 4.18 -8.33
CA GLY A 46 -10.30 3.07 -8.95
C GLY A 46 -8.95 2.82 -8.29
N LEU A 47 -8.15 1.93 -8.86
CA LEU A 47 -6.78 1.73 -8.38
C LEU A 47 -5.90 2.89 -8.84
N PRO A 48 -5.11 3.50 -7.94
CA PRO A 48 -4.28 4.68 -8.25
C PRO A 48 -2.98 4.31 -8.98
N PHE A 49 -3.02 3.22 -9.72
CA PHE A 49 -1.94 2.70 -10.55
C PHE A 49 -2.53 1.84 -11.66
N GLU A 50 -1.81 1.75 -12.76
CA GLU A 50 -2.20 0.92 -13.89
C GLU A 50 -2.08 -0.57 -13.52
N VAL A 51 -3.19 -1.30 -13.57
CA VAL A 51 -3.19 -2.74 -13.31
C VAL A 51 -2.75 -3.48 -14.56
N LYS A 52 -1.49 -3.91 -14.57
CA LYS A 52 -0.95 -4.76 -15.63
C LYS A 52 -0.90 -6.21 -15.14
N ARG A 53 -1.13 -7.15 -16.05
CA ARG A 53 -0.78 -8.55 -15.78
C ARG A 53 0.74 -8.64 -15.72
N GLU A 54 1.28 -9.32 -14.72
CA GLU A 54 2.67 -9.79 -14.77
C GLU A 54 2.79 -10.83 -15.89
N THR A 55 3.01 -10.37 -17.11
CA THR A 55 3.59 -11.22 -18.14
C THR A 55 5.05 -11.41 -17.75
N LYS A 56 5.32 -12.48 -16.99
CA LYS A 56 6.64 -13.11 -17.04
C LYS A 56 6.77 -13.69 -18.44
N ASP A 57 7.11 -12.84 -19.41
CA ASP A 57 7.56 -13.27 -20.73
C ASP A 57 8.93 -13.93 -20.52
N LYS A 58 8.88 -15.20 -20.10
CA LYS A 58 10.01 -16.10 -20.22
C LYS A 58 10.05 -16.50 -21.69
N GLN A 59 10.79 -15.73 -22.49
CA GLN A 59 11.41 -16.26 -23.69
C GLN A 59 12.61 -17.13 -23.31
#